data_AF-A0A962DKW0-F1
#
_entry.id   AF-A0A962DKW0-F1
#
_cell.length_a   1.000
_cell.length_b   1.000
_cell.length_c   1.000
_cell.angle_alpha   90.00
_cell.angle_beta   90.00
_cell.angle_gamma   90.00
#
_symmetry.space_group_name_H-M   'P 1'
#
loop_
_entity.id
_entity.type
_entity.pdbx_description
1 polymer ?
#
loop_
_entity_poly.entity_id
_entity_poly.type
_entity_poly.pdbx_seq_one_letter_code
_entity_poly.pdbx_strand_id
1 'polypeptide(L)'
;MTKVASFSVDYVQHLSPSGELVGINKTDLATDFDKIKSLYKLMVMTRIFDAKAISLQRTGKLGTYASSLGHEAIHVAIGAAMKYEDVFAPMYREYGAQFYRGVKMSEVLLYWGGDERGSNFSGPAHDFPWCVPIATQNMHAAGAALAFKLRKEPRCAVTVIGDGGSSKGDFLESINAASAFKLPMVLVIVNNGWAISVPRKKQSSGQTLAQKGIAGGLPSIQVDGND
;
A
#
# COMPACT_ATOMS: atom_id res chain seq x y z
N MET A 1 -31.45 -6.74 25.98
CA MET A 1 -30.51 -5.81 25.30
C MET A 1 -31.02 -5.57 23.89
N THR A 2 -31.01 -4.32 23.41
CA THR A 2 -31.39 -4.00 22.03
C THR A 2 -30.12 -3.83 21.20
N LYS A 3 -30.01 -4.57 20.09
CA LYS A 3 -28.88 -4.42 19.16
C LYS A 3 -29.04 -3.11 18.39
N VAL A 4 -28.08 -2.20 18.50
CA VAL A 4 -28.10 -0.88 17.85
C VAL A 4 -27.36 -0.83 16.51
N ALA A 5 -26.43 -1.77 16.27
CA ALA A 5 -25.70 -1.88 15.01
C ALA A 5 -25.16 -3.30 14.79
N SER A 6 -24.85 -3.64 13.53
CA SER A 6 -24.15 -4.85 13.10
C SER A 6 -23.27 -4.49 11.91
N PHE A 7 -22.11 -5.13 11.80
CA PHE A 7 -21.15 -4.84 10.73
C PHE A 7 -20.57 -6.14 10.16
N SER A 8 -20.16 -6.10 8.89
CA SER A 8 -19.44 -7.18 8.19
C SER A 8 -18.21 -6.62 7.49
N VAL A 9 -17.24 -7.49 7.23
CA VAL A 9 -16.10 -7.22 6.36
C VAL A 9 -16.14 -8.27 5.27
N ASP A 10 -16.25 -7.82 4.02
CA ASP A 10 -16.26 -8.72 2.88
C ASP A 10 -14.84 -9.13 2.50
N TYR A 11 -14.69 -10.35 2.01
CA TYR A 11 -13.44 -10.88 1.45
C TYR A 11 -13.60 -11.04 -0.06
N VAL A 12 -12.67 -10.47 -0.82
CA VAL A 12 -12.66 -10.53 -2.28
C VAL A 12 -11.41 -11.25 -2.78
N GLN A 13 -11.65 -12.17 -3.70
CA GLN A 13 -10.64 -12.90 -4.47
C GLN A 13 -11.25 -13.18 -5.86
N HIS A 14 -10.44 -13.06 -6.89
CA HIS A 14 -10.68 -13.32 -8.29
C HIS A 14 -9.82 -14.47 -8.84
N LEU A 15 -8.63 -14.71 -8.30
CA LEU A 15 -7.74 -15.81 -8.69
C LEU A 15 -7.39 -16.70 -7.49
N SER A 16 -7.52 -18.01 -7.69
CA SER A 16 -7.03 -19.01 -6.75
C SER A 16 -5.49 -19.09 -6.78
N PRO A 17 -4.86 -19.75 -5.80
CA PRO A 17 -3.42 -20.02 -5.84
C PRO A 17 -2.94 -20.86 -7.04
N SER A 18 -3.83 -21.59 -7.72
CA SER A 18 -3.53 -22.30 -8.96
C SER A 18 -3.69 -21.45 -10.23
N GLY A 19 -4.11 -20.18 -10.09
CA GLY A 19 -4.39 -19.27 -11.20
C GLY A 19 -5.76 -19.49 -11.84
N GLU A 20 -6.67 -20.20 -11.17
CA GLU A 20 -8.04 -20.39 -11.64
C GLU A 20 -8.93 -19.24 -11.20
N LEU A 21 -9.87 -18.81 -12.05
CA LEU A 21 -10.83 -17.78 -11.69
C LEU A 21 -11.76 -18.28 -10.59
N VAL A 22 -11.89 -17.52 -9.50
CA VAL A 22 -12.87 -17.75 -8.44
C VAL A 22 -14.01 -16.73 -8.58
N GLY A 23 -15.25 -17.22 -8.50
CA GLY A 23 -16.45 -16.39 -8.71
C GLY A 23 -16.87 -16.24 -10.19
N ILE A 24 -17.91 -15.43 -10.42
CA ILE A 24 -18.65 -15.39 -11.71
C ILE A 24 -18.26 -14.17 -12.57
N ASN A 25 -17.74 -13.09 -11.96
CA ASN A 25 -17.54 -11.83 -12.65
C ASN A 25 -16.09 -11.65 -13.07
N LYS A 26 -15.83 -11.77 -14.38
CA LYS A 26 -14.59 -11.28 -14.99
C LYS A 26 -14.57 -9.76 -14.85
N THR A 27 -13.48 -9.21 -14.33
CA THR A 27 -13.24 -7.77 -14.30
C THR A 27 -12.88 -7.27 -15.70
N ASP A 28 -13.02 -5.98 -15.97
CA ASP A 28 -12.57 -5.39 -17.25
C ASP A 28 -11.08 -5.68 -17.50
N LEU A 29 -10.27 -5.66 -16.43
CA LEU A 29 -8.86 -6.03 -16.47
C LEU A 29 -8.63 -7.45 -17.01
N ALA A 30 -9.50 -8.41 -16.67
CA ALA A 30 -9.40 -9.80 -17.13
C ALA A 30 -9.51 -9.95 -18.66
N THR A 31 -9.95 -8.91 -19.37
CA THR A 31 -10.05 -8.87 -20.83
C THR A 31 -8.91 -8.12 -21.51
N ASP A 32 -8.09 -7.38 -20.75
CA ASP A 32 -6.97 -6.59 -21.26
C ASP A 32 -5.64 -7.32 -21.06
N PHE A 33 -5.33 -8.21 -22.01
CA PHE A 33 -4.12 -9.05 -21.95
C PHE A 33 -2.82 -8.25 -21.96
N ASP A 34 -2.76 -7.14 -22.68
CA ASP A 34 -1.55 -6.31 -22.76
C ASP A 34 -1.29 -5.61 -21.43
N LYS A 35 -2.34 -5.07 -20.80
CA LYS A 35 -2.27 -4.53 -19.44
C LYS A 35 -1.83 -5.61 -18.46
N ILE A 36 -2.49 -6.78 -18.42
CA ILE A 36 -2.10 -7.89 -17.53
C ILE A 36 -0.62 -8.26 -17.71
N LYS A 37 -0.17 -8.42 -18.96
CA LYS A 37 1.23 -8.75 -19.28
C LYS A 37 2.19 -7.68 -18.79
N SER A 38 1.84 -6.40 -18.91
CA SER A 38 2.66 -5.30 -18.40
C SER A 38 2.76 -5.31 -16.87
N LEU A 39 1.65 -5.56 -16.16
CA LEU A 39 1.62 -5.67 -14.70
C LEU A 39 2.44 -6.87 -14.22
N TYR A 40 2.30 -8.02 -14.87
CA TYR A 40 3.09 -9.21 -14.57
C TYR A 40 4.58 -8.98 -14.77
N LYS A 41 4.98 -8.34 -15.88
CA LYS A 41 6.39 -7.93 -16.09
C LYS A 41 6.89 -7.05 -14.96
N LEU A 42 6.08 -6.09 -14.49
CA LEU A 42 6.48 -5.22 -13.39
C LEU A 42 6.65 -5.99 -12.08
N MET A 43 5.76 -6.95 -11.76
CA MET A 43 5.92 -7.83 -10.60
C MET A 43 7.23 -8.61 -10.67
N VAL A 44 7.55 -9.19 -11.83
CA VAL A 44 8.83 -9.90 -12.05
C VAL A 44 10.02 -8.96 -11.89
N MET A 45 9.94 -7.74 -12.44
CA MET A 45 11.00 -6.75 -12.29
C MET A 45 11.20 -6.32 -10.83
N THR A 46 10.12 -6.13 -10.06
CA THR A 46 10.19 -5.84 -8.62
C THR A 46 10.85 -6.99 -7.86
N ARG A 47 10.52 -8.24 -8.17
CA ARG A 47 11.17 -9.43 -7.58
C ARG A 47 12.67 -9.47 -7.86
N ILE A 48 13.08 -9.21 -9.11
CA ILE A 48 14.49 -9.21 -9.51
C ILE A 48 15.24 -8.07 -8.82
N PHE A 49 14.64 -6.88 -8.78
CA PHE A 49 15.19 -5.73 -8.08
C PHE A 49 15.42 -6.05 -6.59
N ASP A 50 14.43 -6.65 -5.92
CA ASP A 50 14.52 -7.00 -4.50
C ASP A 50 15.68 -7.95 -4.22
N ALA A 51 15.79 -9.03 -5.00
CA ALA A 51 16.89 -9.98 -4.89
C ALA A 51 18.26 -9.31 -5.10
N LYS A 52 18.34 -8.38 -6.06
CA LYS A 52 19.57 -7.63 -6.32
C LYS A 52 19.92 -6.67 -5.17
N ALA A 53 18.95 -5.93 -4.65
CA ALA A 53 19.14 -5.01 -3.54
C ALA A 53 19.60 -5.75 -2.27
N ILE A 54 19.02 -6.92 -1.98
CA ILE A 54 19.48 -7.80 -0.89
C ILE A 54 20.92 -8.28 -1.11
N SER A 55 21.29 -8.66 -2.34
CA SER A 55 22.67 -9.04 -2.65
C SER A 55 23.67 -7.87 -2.45
N LEU A 56 23.28 -6.65 -2.84
CA LEU A 56 24.09 -5.46 -2.61
C LEU A 56 24.23 -5.13 -1.12
N GLN A 57 23.14 -5.24 -0.36
CA GLN A 57 23.12 -5.03 1.09
C GLN A 57 24.04 -6.03 1.81
N ARG A 58 23.98 -7.31 1.45
CA ARG A 58 24.84 -8.36 2.02
C ARG A 58 26.32 -8.19 1.70
N THR A 59 26.66 -7.44 0.65
CA THR A 59 28.04 -7.15 0.26
C THR A 59 28.50 -5.76 0.71
N GLY A 60 27.70 -5.05 1.52
CA GLY A 60 28.02 -3.71 2.02
C GLY A 60 27.97 -2.60 0.98
N LYS A 61 27.43 -2.87 -0.22
CA LYS A 61 27.28 -1.89 -1.32
C LYS A 61 25.98 -1.10 -1.27
N LEU A 62 25.04 -1.54 -0.44
CA LEU A 62 23.79 -0.85 -0.12
C LEU A 62 23.67 -0.80 1.41
N GLY A 63 23.05 0.26 1.94
CA GLY A 63 22.81 0.43 3.37
C GLY A 63 21.64 -0.44 3.86
N THR A 64 20.83 0.10 4.77
CA THR A 64 19.59 -0.59 5.18
C THR A 64 18.68 -0.79 3.97
N TYR A 65 18.04 -1.96 3.88
CA TYR A 65 17.07 -2.24 2.82
C TYR A 65 15.97 -3.15 3.36
N ALA A 66 14.71 -2.78 3.12
CA ALA A 66 13.55 -3.55 3.53
C ALA A 66 13.03 -4.38 2.35
N SER A 67 13.19 -5.71 2.38
CA SER A 67 12.73 -6.57 1.28
C SER A 67 11.23 -6.50 1.07
N SER A 68 10.76 -6.52 -0.18
CA SER A 68 9.35 -6.62 -0.57
C SER A 68 8.95 -7.99 -1.10
N LEU A 69 9.76 -9.03 -0.88
CA LEU A 69 9.49 -10.38 -1.38
C LEU A 69 8.09 -10.86 -0.94
N GLY A 70 7.25 -11.21 -1.91
CA GLY A 70 5.88 -11.68 -1.68
C GLY A 70 4.83 -10.56 -1.59
N HIS A 71 5.22 -9.31 -1.81
CA HIS A 71 4.31 -8.16 -1.85
C HIS A 71 4.13 -7.61 -3.29
N GLU A 72 4.62 -8.32 -4.31
CA GLU A 72 4.67 -7.80 -5.68
C GLU A 72 3.28 -7.47 -6.23
N ALA A 73 2.30 -8.38 -6.04
CA ALA A 73 0.93 -8.21 -6.51
C ALA A 73 0.29 -6.95 -5.91
N ILE A 74 0.18 -6.87 -4.58
CA ILE A 74 -0.42 -5.72 -3.91
C ILE A 74 0.28 -4.40 -4.24
N HIS A 75 1.62 -4.37 -4.33
CA HIS A 75 2.32 -3.13 -4.66
C HIS A 75 2.04 -2.66 -6.09
N VAL A 76 2.13 -3.57 -7.07
CA VAL A 76 1.85 -3.24 -8.47
C VAL A 76 0.38 -2.85 -8.65
N ALA A 77 -0.55 -3.53 -7.97
CA ALA A 77 -1.97 -3.20 -7.98
C ALA A 77 -2.24 -1.79 -7.43
N ILE A 78 -1.63 -1.41 -6.30
CA ILE A 78 -1.74 -0.03 -5.76
C ILE A 78 -1.30 0.99 -6.80
N GLY A 79 -0.11 0.81 -7.39
CA GLY A 79 0.39 1.73 -8.42
C GLY A 79 -0.54 1.80 -9.63
N ALA A 80 -1.04 0.66 -10.10
CA ALA A 80 -1.87 0.54 -11.29
C ALA A 80 -3.29 1.09 -11.16
N ALA A 81 -3.85 1.05 -9.95
CA ALA A 81 -5.18 1.55 -9.65
C ALA A 81 -5.22 3.07 -9.49
N MET A 82 -4.09 3.69 -9.17
CA MET A 82 -3.98 5.14 -9.02
C MET A 82 -3.95 5.86 -10.37
N LYS A 83 -4.57 7.04 -10.42
CA LYS A 83 -4.34 8.00 -11.49
C LYS A 83 -3.00 8.71 -11.30
N TYR A 84 -2.52 9.35 -12.36
CA TYR A 84 -1.30 10.16 -12.29
C TYR A 84 -1.46 11.29 -11.28
N GLU A 85 -2.64 11.91 -11.26
CA GLU A 85 -2.99 12.99 -10.34
C GLU A 85 -3.19 12.49 -8.92
N ASP A 86 -3.37 11.21 -8.60
CA ASP A 86 -3.47 10.82 -7.18
C ASP A 86 -2.11 11.03 -6.47
N VAL A 87 -2.11 11.26 -5.16
CA VAL A 87 -0.88 11.33 -4.35
C VAL A 87 -0.65 10.02 -3.63
N PHE A 88 0.58 9.52 -3.69
CA PHE A 88 1.01 8.36 -2.93
C PHE A 88 1.84 8.76 -1.70
N ALA A 89 1.47 8.22 -0.54
CA ALA A 89 2.24 8.32 0.70
C ALA A 89 2.71 6.92 1.14
N PRO A 90 3.88 6.46 0.64
CA PRO A 90 4.42 5.13 0.93
C PRO A 90 4.95 5.03 2.36
N MET A 91 5.25 3.79 2.79
CA MET A 91 6.01 3.53 3.99
C MET A 91 7.48 3.33 3.62
N TYR A 92 7.93 2.09 3.45
CA TYR A 92 9.32 1.75 3.09
C TYR A 92 9.46 0.48 2.25
N ARG A 93 8.37 -0.13 1.77
CA ARG A 93 8.42 -1.44 1.09
C ARG A 93 7.76 -1.43 -0.28
N GLU A 94 7.03 -0.37 -0.61
CA GLU A 94 6.10 -0.30 -1.74
C GLU A 94 6.79 -0.07 -3.10
N TYR A 95 7.89 -0.79 -3.39
CA TYR A 95 8.71 -0.59 -4.59
C TYR A 95 7.93 -0.79 -5.90
N GLY A 96 7.07 -1.81 -5.96
CA GLY A 96 6.25 -2.07 -7.15
C GLY A 96 5.32 -0.90 -7.49
N ALA A 97 4.74 -0.26 -6.46
CA ALA A 97 3.89 0.92 -6.64
C ALA A 97 4.72 2.10 -7.15
N GLN A 98 5.88 2.35 -6.54
CA GLN A 98 6.78 3.42 -6.95
C GLN A 98 7.30 3.24 -8.38
N PHE A 99 7.69 2.02 -8.76
CA PHE A 99 8.15 1.73 -10.12
C PHE A 99 7.03 1.93 -11.16
N TYR A 100 5.79 1.50 -10.86
CA TYR A 100 4.64 1.77 -11.73
C TYR A 100 4.44 3.28 -11.91
N ARG A 101 4.60 4.03 -10.82
CA ARG A 101 4.47 5.49 -10.80
C ARG A 101 5.69 6.21 -11.39
N GLY A 102 6.71 5.51 -11.88
CA GLY A 102 7.83 6.13 -12.61
C GLY A 102 9.02 6.55 -11.74
N VAL A 103 9.04 6.18 -10.45
CA VAL A 103 10.26 6.25 -9.65
C VAL A 103 11.30 5.29 -10.26
N LYS A 104 12.50 5.78 -10.50
CA LYS A 104 13.57 4.98 -11.10
C LYS A 104 14.16 4.04 -10.06
N MET A 105 14.49 2.82 -10.48
CA MET A 105 15.22 1.86 -9.63
C MET A 105 16.54 2.45 -9.08
N SER A 106 17.22 3.30 -9.85
CA SER A 106 18.43 3.99 -9.41
C SER A 106 18.17 4.98 -8.26
N GLU A 107 17.01 5.63 -8.23
CA GLU A 107 16.61 6.56 -7.16
C GLU A 107 16.37 5.79 -5.86
N VAL A 108 15.70 4.64 -5.95
CA VAL A 108 15.49 3.74 -4.81
C VAL A 108 16.83 3.20 -4.27
N LEU A 109 17.74 2.79 -5.16
CA LEU A 109 19.09 2.35 -4.74
C LEU A 109 19.92 3.50 -4.17
N LEU A 110 19.74 4.74 -4.64
CA LEU A 110 20.42 5.91 -4.12
C LEU A 110 19.96 6.22 -2.68
N TYR A 111 18.64 6.21 -2.44
CA TYR A 111 18.07 6.41 -1.11
C TYR A 111 18.56 5.35 -0.12
N TRP A 112 18.42 4.06 -0.45
CA TRP A 112 18.90 2.97 0.42
C TRP A 112 20.43 2.85 0.46
N GLY A 113 21.13 3.50 -0.46
CA GLY A 113 22.57 3.73 -0.41
C GLY A 113 22.99 4.80 0.60
N GLY A 114 22.03 5.53 1.19
CA GLY A 114 22.27 6.57 2.19
C GLY A 114 22.30 7.99 1.62
N ASP A 115 21.71 8.22 0.44
CA ASP A 115 21.69 9.54 -0.20
C ASP A 115 20.25 10.02 -0.45
N GLU A 116 19.86 11.06 0.28
CA GLU A 116 18.51 11.61 0.30
C GLU A 116 18.06 12.20 -1.05
N ARG A 117 18.99 12.45 -1.98
CA ARG A 117 18.63 12.82 -3.36
C ARG A 117 17.82 11.72 -4.05
N GLY A 118 17.91 10.47 -3.58
CA GLY A 118 17.04 9.37 -4.01
C GLY A 118 15.57 9.55 -3.65
N SER A 119 15.23 10.47 -2.73
CA SER A 119 13.86 10.85 -2.36
C SER A 119 13.26 11.93 -3.28
N ASN A 120 14.06 12.54 -4.16
CA ASN A 120 13.57 13.49 -5.17
C ASN A 120 13.22 12.75 -6.46
N PHE A 121 12.05 12.10 -6.47
CA PHE A 121 11.67 11.16 -7.52
C PHE A 121 11.51 11.81 -8.90
N SER A 122 11.93 11.08 -9.94
CA SER A 122 11.57 11.40 -11.34
C SER A 122 10.09 11.11 -11.66
N GLY A 123 9.42 10.31 -10.82
CA GLY A 123 7.98 10.06 -10.88
C GLY A 123 7.14 11.30 -10.51
N PRO A 124 5.85 11.17 -10.19
CA PRO A 124 5.01 12.28 -9.80
C PRO A 124 5.65 13.07 -8.65
N ALA A 125 6.03 14.32 -8.92
CA ALA A 125 6.71 15.18 -7.95
C ALA A 125 5.83 15.52 -6.72
N HIS A 126 4.54 15.17 -6.77
CA HIS A 126 3.58 15.33 -5.68
C HIS A 126 3.44 14.11 -4.77
N ASP A 127 4.10 12.99 -5.09
CA ASP A 127 4.15 11.86 -4.16
C ASP A 127 5.09 12.17 -2.98
N PHE A 128 4.78 11.60 -1.82
CA PHE A 128 5.66 11.72 -0.66
C PHE A 128 6.86 10.79 -0.81
N PRO A 129 8.03 11.18 -0.26
CA PRO A 129 9.18 10.29 -0.15
C PRO A 129 8.90 9.16 0.85
N TRP A 130 9.88 8.27 1.00
CA TRP A 130 9.83 7.21 2.01
C TRP A 130 9.56 7.76 3.41
N CYS A 131 8.65 7.12 4.13
CA CYS A 131 8.30 7.44 5.50
C CYS A 131 8.67 6.25 6.40
N VAL A 132 9.88 6.29 6.95
CA VAL A 132 10.39 5.24 7.85
C VAL A 132 9.69 5.22 9.21
N PRO A 133 9.36 6.37 9.84
CA PRO A 133 8.56 6.37 11.06
C PRO A 133 7.15 5.82 10.82
N ILE A 134 6.90 4.62 11.35
CA ILE A 134 5.66 3.85 11.11
C ILE A 134 4.41 4.67 11.40
N ALA A 135 3.49 4.69 10.43
CA ALA A 135 2.16 5.30 10.43
C ALA A 135 2.09 6.82 10.23
N THR A 136 3.22 7.53 10.31
CA THR A 136 3.24 8.98 10.08
C THR A 136 2.74 9.38 8.68
N GLN A 137 3.04 8.56 7.67
CA GLN A 137 2.56 8.74 6.30
C GLN A 137 1.04 8.75 6.17
N ASN A 138 0.33 8.08 7.08
CA ASN A 138 -1.13 8.04 7.03
C ASN A 138 -1.73 9.43 7.31
N MET A 139 -1.14 10.19 8.25
CA MET A 139 -1.56 11.56 8.51
C MET A 139 -1.11 12.55 7.43
N HIS A 140 0.04 12.33 6.80
CA HIS A 140 0.44 13.11 5.62
C HIS A 140 -0.56 12.94 4.47
N ALA A 141 -0.99 11.70 4.19
CA ALA A 141 -2.03 11.43 3.20
C ALA A 141 -3.39 12.04 3.59
N ALA A 142 -3.77 12.02 4.88
CA ALA A 142 -4.99 12.69 5.33
C ALA A 142 -4.92 14.22 5.09
N GLY A 143 -3.78 14.85 5.36
CA GLY A 143 -3.57 16.27 5.06
C GLY A 143 -3.66 16.59 3.56
N ALA A 144 -3.05 15.76 2.71
CA ALA A 144 -3.16 15.90 1.25
C ALA A 144 -4.61 15.74 0.77
N ALA A 145 -5.32 14.73 1.24
CA ALA A 145 -6.72 14.50 0.90
C ALA A 145 -7.63 15.65 1.36
N LEU A 146 -7.36 16.24 2.53
CA LEU A 146 -8.07 17.43 3.00
C LEU A 146 -7.85 18.62 2.05
N ALA A 147 -6.61 18.83 1.58
CA ALA A 147 -6.31 19.87 0.61
C ALA A 147 -7.08 19.67 -0.70
N PHE A 148 -7.11 18.45 -1.25
CA PHE A 148 -7.88 18.13 -2.47
C PHE A 148 -9.36 18.42 -2.29
N LYS A 149 -9.92 18.02 -1.14
CA LYS A 149 -11.32 18.29 -0.81
C LYS A 149 -11.62 19.79 -0.76
N LEU A 150 -10.81 20.57 -0.04
CA LEU A 150 -11.01 22.01 0.10
C LEU A 150 -10.88 22.75 -1.24
N ARG A 151 -10.00 22.27 -2.11
CA ARG A 151 -9.77 22.82 -3.46
C ARG A 151 -10.69 22.25 -4.53
N LYS A 152 -11.55 21.28 -4.18
CA LYS A 152 -12.45 20.57 -5.10
C LYS A 152 -11.70 19.87 -6.25
N GLU A 153 -10.52 19.32 -5.96
CA GLU A 153 -9.71 18.58 -6.92
C GLU A 153 -10.21 17.12 -7.03
N PRO A 154 -10.45 16.59 -8.25
CA PRO A 154 -11.00 15.24 -8.45
C PRO A 154 -9.90 14.15 -8.38
N ARG A 155 -9.18 14.11 -7.26
CA ARG A 155 -8.06 13.20 -6.98
C ARG A 155 -8.10 12.72 -5.52
N CYS A 156 -7.39 11.65 -5.21
CA CYS A 156 -7.30 11.08 -3.87
C CYS A 156 -5.86 10.98 -3.36
N ALA A 157 -5.73 10.77 -2.04
CA ALA A 157 -4.47 10.37 -1.43
C ALA A 157 -4.51 8.87 -1.07
N VAL A 158 -3.47 8.13 -1.43
CA VAL A 158 -3.33 6.70 -1.14
C VAL A 158 -2.16 6.50 -0.20
N THR A 159 -2.36 5.70 0.84
CA THR A 159 -1.30 5.39 1.81
C THR A 159 -1.33 3.93 2.21
N VAL A 160 -0.16 3.40 2.58
CA VAL A 160 0.05 1.99 2.90
C VAL A 160 0.63 1.86 4.28
N ILE A 161 0.22 0.82 5.01
CA ILE A 161 0.77 0.46 6.32
C ILE A 161 0.86 -1.07 6.46
N GLY A 162 1.80 -1.56 7.27
CA GLY A 162 1.86 -2.98 7.65
C GLY A 162 0.91 -3.35 8.81
N ASP A 163 0.76 -4.65 9.09
CA ASP A 163 -0.07 -5.13 10.20
C ASP A 163 0.34 -4.55 11.56
N GLY A 164 1.64 -4.50 11.88
CA GLY A 164 2.13 -3.87 13.10
C GLY A 164 1.91 -2.35 13.15
N GLY A 165 1.99 -1.68 12.00
CA GLY A 165 1.75 -0.24 11.92
C GLY A 165 0.28 0.13 12.17
N SER A 166 -0.65 -0.80 11.88
CA SER A 166 -2.07 -0.62 12.20
C SER A 166 -2.37 -0.56 13.71
N SER A 167 -1.37 -0.79 14.57
CA SER A 167 -1.45 -0.63 16.02
C SER A 167 -0.99 0.76 16.52
N LYS A 168 -0.50 1.62 15.63
CA LYS A 168 -0.06 2.98 15.98
C LYS A 168 -1.24 3.95 16.12
N GLY A 169 -1.07 4.96 16.98
CA GLY A 169 -2.03 6.06 17.16
C GLY A 169 -2.31 6.79 15.86
N ASP A 170 -1.27 7.22 15.16
CA ASP A 170 -1.35 7.96 13.89
C ASP A 170 -2.22 7.25 12.84
N PHE A 171 -2.18 5.91 12.80
CA PHE A 171 -3.05 5.13 11.91
C PHE A 171 -4.53 5.28 12.30
N LEU A 172 -4.87 5.15 13.59
CA LEU A 172 -6.23 5.30 14.09
C LEU A 172 -6.72 6.75 13.96
N GLU A 173 -5.85 7.73 14.19
CA GLU A 173 -6.13 9.14 13.97
C GLU A 173 -6.43 9.43 12.50
N SER A 174 -5.70 8.81 11.57
CA SER A 174 -5.96 8.95 10.13
C SER A 174 -7.31 8.36 9.72
N ILE A 175 -7.73 7.23 10.31
CA ILE A 175 -9.08 6.66 10.10
C ILE A 175 -10.14 7.66 10.57
N ASN A 176 -9.97 8.21 11.78
CA ASN A 176 -10.92 9.17 12.34
C ASN A 176 -10.99 10.45 11.49
N ALA A 177 -9.84 10.99 11.08
CA ALA A 177 -9.76 12.16 10.21
C ALA A 177 -10.42 11.91 8.85
N ALA A 178 -10.10 10.78 8.20
CA ALA A 178 -10.69 10.39 6.93
C ALA A 178 -12.22 10.33 6.99
N SER A 179 -12.77 9.79 8.07
CA SER A 179 -14.21 9.70 8.27
C SER A 179 -14.86 11.04 8.63
N ALA A 180 -14.38 11.68 9.69
CA ALA A 180 -14.97 12.91 10.22
C ALA A 180 -14.98 14.02 9.17
N PHE A 181 -13.88 14.12 8.40
CA PHE A 181 -13.76 15.08 7.32
C PHE A 181 -14.20 14.55 5.97
N LYS A 182 -14.70 13.30 5.84
CA LYS A 182 -15.08 12.65 4.58
C LYS A 182 -14.04 12.90 3.49
N LEU A 183 -12.81 12.48 3.74
CA LEU A 183 -11.64 12.75 2.89
C LEU A 183 -11.60 11.82 1.67
N PRO A 184 -11.15 12.30 0.49
CA PRO A 184 -10.85 11.45 -0.66
C PRO A 184 -9.52 10.70 -0.41
N MET A 185 -9.58 9.63 0.38
CA MET A 185 -8.40 8.92 0.86
C MET A 185 -8.60 7.40 0.83
N VAL A 186 -7.55 6.67 0.42
CA VAL A 186 -7.49 5.21 0.46
C VAL A 186 -6.40 4.77 1.43
N LEU A 187 -6.78 3.98 2.43
CA LEU A 187 -5.89 3.39 3.44
C LEU A 187 -5.73 1.90 3.13
N VAL A 188 -4.51 1.46 2.82
CA VAL A 188 -4.21 0.05 2.53
C VAL A 188 -3.39 -0.55 3.65
N ILE A 189 -3.85 -1.67 4.22
CA ILE A 189 -3.07 -2.46 5.18
C ILE A 189 -2.52 -3.69 4.48
N VAL A 190 -1.20 -3.77 4.32
CA VAL A 190 -0.52 -4.98 3.85
C VAL A 190 -0.24 -5.88 5.05
N ASN A 191 -1.12 -6.86 5.26
CA ASN A 191 -1.04 -7.81 6.35
C ASN A 191 -0.27 -9.07 5.93
N ASN A 192 1.05 -9.08 6.13
CA ASN A 192 1.88 -10.26 5.85
C ASN A 192 2.01 -11.21 7.05
N GLY A 193 1.30 -10.90 8.14
CA GLY A 193 1.21 -11.73 9.34
C GLY A 193 2.27 -11.43 10.40
N TRP A 194 3.23 -10.53 10.15
CA TRP A 194 4.38 -10.27 11.02
C TRP A 194 4.85 -8.81 11.05
N ALA A 195 4.96 -8.27 12.25
CA ALA A 195 5.71 -7.05 12.51
C ALA A 195 7.10 -7.40 13.05
N ILE A 196 8.08 -7.52 12.16
CA ILE A 196 9.46 -7.97 12.45
C ILE A 196 9.45 -9.40 13.01
N SER A 197 9.29 -9.58 14.32
CA SER A 197 9.21 -10.88 15.01
C SER A 197 7.89 -11.10 15.74
N VAL A 198 7.00 -10.10 15.72
CA VAL A 198 5.74 -10.13 16.45
C VAL A 198 4.63 -10.61 15.51
N PRO A 199 4.03 -11.80 15.75
CA PRO A 199 2.96 -12.31 14.90
C PRO A 199 1.69 -11.47 15.02
N ARG A 200 0.89 -11.41 13.96
CA ARG A 200 -0.35 -10.62 13.88
C ARG A 200 -1.28 -10.79 15.09
N LYS A 201 -1.41 -12.01 15.63
CA LYS A 201 -2.26 -12.29 16.80
C LYS A 201 -1.85 -11.56 18.08
N LYS A 202 -0.61 -11.07 18.17
CA LYS A 202 -0.10 -10.23 19.26
C LYS A 202 -0.23 -8.72 18.98
N GLN A 203 -0.57 -8.33 17.74
CA GLN A 203 -0.81 -6.93 17.37
C GLN A 203 -2.21 -6.46 17.76
N SER A 204 -3.21 -7.29 17.49
CA SER A 204 -4.61 -6.99 17.78
C SER A 204 -5.43 -8.26 17.88
N SER A 205 -6.45 -8.25 18.74
CA SER A 205 -7.44 -9.32 18.88
C SER A 205 -8.55 -9.29 17.83
N GLY A 206 -8.60 -8.27 16.96
CA GLY A 206 -9.58 -8.20 15.88
C GLY A 206 -9.53 -9.42 14.97
N GLN A 207 -10.65 -9.84 14.40
CA GLN A 207 -10.67 -10.96 13.46
C GLN A 207 -9.96 -10.58 12.16
N THR A 208 -10.20 -9.36 11.64
CA THR A 208 -9.51 -8.78 10.49
C THR A 208 -8.79 -7.50 10.89
N LEU A 209 -7.98 -6.92 9.99
CA LEU A 209 -7.47 -5.55 10.16
C LEU A 209 -8.37 -4.52 9.46
N ALA A 210 -9.08 -4.92 8.41
CA ALA A 210 -10.08 -4.11 7.73
C ALA A 210 -11.18 -3.62 8.68
N GLN A 211 -11.54 -4.40 9.71
CA GLN A 211 -12.53 -3.97 10.72
C GLN A 211 -12.15 -2.69 11.48
N LYS A 212 -10.87 -2.29 11.48
CA LYS A 212 -10.46 -1.02 12.10
C LYS A 212 -11.11 0.18 11.41
N GLY A 213 -11.35 0.09 10.10
CA GLY A 213 -12.06 1.13 9.35
C GLY A 213 -13.53 1.28 9.76
N ILE A 214 -14.19 0.18 10.14
CA ILE A 214 -15.58 0.18 10.66
C ILE A 214 -15.69 1.04 11.92
N ALA A 215 -14.70 1.02 12.80
CA ALA A 215 -14.71 1.86 14.01
C ALA A 215 -14.70 3.36 13.68
N GLY A 216 -14.11 3.73 12.53
CA GLY A 216 -14.21 5.08 11.97
C GLY A 216 -15.47 5.32 11.16
N GLY A 217 -16.31 4.32 10.89
CA GLY A 217 -17.44 4.44 9.95
C GLY A 217 -17.03 4.48 8.48
N LEU A 218 -15.85 3.96 8.15
CA LEU A 218 -15.34 3.87 6.77
C LEU A 218 -15.76 2.56 6.11
N PRO A 219 -16.13 2.56 4.81
CA PRO A 219 -16.23 1.36 4.01
C PRO A 219 -14.92 0.57 4.07
N SER A 220 -15.00 -0.73 4.35
CA SER A 220 -13.84 -1.57 4.62
C SER A 220 -14.01 -2.95 3.99
N ILE A 221 -12.97 -3.41 3.30
CA ILE A 221 -12.93 -4.68 2.55
C ILE A 221 -11.58 -5.34 2.84
N GLN A 222 -11.57 -6.67 2.83
CA GLN A 222 -10.35 -7.46 2.80
C GLN A 222 -10.20 -8.13 1.43
N VAL A 223 -8.99 -8.19 0.91
CA VAL A 223 -8.66 -8.85 -0.37
C VAL A 223 -7.58 -9.90 -0.15
N ASP A 224 -7.48 -10.87 -1.07
CA ASP A 224 -6.26 -11.66 -1.20
C ASP A 224 -5.12 -10.74 -1.68
N GLY A 225 -4.03 -10.65 -0.92
CA GLY A 225 -2.90 -9.78 -1.28
C GLY A 225 -2.01 -10.32 -2.40
N ASN A 226 -2.24 -11.57 -2.82
CA ASN A 226 -1.52 -12.26 -3.89
C ASN A 226 -2.31 -12.29 -5.22
N ASP A 227 -3.45 -11.60 -5.27
CA ASP A 227 -4.38 -11.58 -6.40
C ASP A 227 -4.51 -10.16 -6.98
#